data_AF-A0A972GDF1-F1
#
_entry.id   AF-A0A972GDF1-F1
#
_cell.length_a   1.000
_cell.length_b   1.000
_cell.length_c   1.000
_cell.angle_alpha   90.00
_cell.angle_beta   90.00
_cell.angle_gamma   90.00
#
_symmetry.space_group_name_H-M   'P 1'
#
loop_
_entity.id
_entity.type
_entity.pdbx_description
1 polymer ?
#
loop_
_entity_poly.entity_id
_entity_poly.type
_entity_poly.pdbx_seq_one_letter_code
_entity_poly.pdbx_strand_id
1 'polypeptide(L)'
;MSYPLHPYRFDTQTQSWQIVSPEDTDTSLENLTCVTFTVWFARFYFAERCAVLLQLVKACDADIVAFQEIIPPFLEYLLAQDWIRLQYAISDALGITVGGYGMVLLSRITPLRFVLYELTSFMNRPLLVAELYLNKERTAMGTVHLESTGPFAASEGNSYARCFRCSSKSLTHC
;
A
#
# COMPACT_ATOMS: atom_id res chain seq x y z
N MET A 1 14.77 -10.42 2.03
CA MET A 1 15.26 -9.05 2.25
C MET A 1 14.09 -8.16 2.66
N SER A 2 14.36 -6.90 3.01
CA SER A 2 13.36 -5.87 3.30
C SER A 2 13.87 -4.53 2.78
N TYR A 3 13.05 -3.82 2.01
CA TYR A 3 13.42 -2.58 1.36
C TYR A 3 12.57 -1.44 1.93
N PRO A 4 13.16 -0.38 2.53
CA PRO A 4 12.42 0.80 2.94
C PRO A 4 11.97 1.58 1.71
N LEU A 5 10.78 2.17 1.79
CA LEU A 5 10.17 3.02 0.77
C LEU A 5 9.73 4.33 1.42
N HIS A 6 10.00 5.44 0.77
CA HIS A 6 9.60 6.75 1.24
C HIS A 6 8.09 6.99 1.01
N PRO A 7 7.38 7.65 1.94
CA PRO A 7 6.04 8.12 1.67
C PRO A 7 6.10 9.33 0.71
N TYR A 8 5.26 9.30 -0.33
CA TYR A 8 5.11 10.44 -1.24
C TYR A 8 3.76 11.13 -1.01
N ARG A 9 3.70 12.46 -1.05
CA ARG A 9 2.45 13.23 -1.20
C ARG A 9 2.54 14.10 -2.45
N PHE A 10 1.39 14.48 -3.00
CA PHE A 10 1.36 15.39 -4.14
C PHE A 10 1.44 16.83 -3.64
N ASP A 11 2.52 17.53 -4.01
CA ASP A 11 2.62 18.97 -3.81
C ASP A 11 1.88 19.70 -4.94
N THR A 12 0.93 20.54 -4.55
CA THR A 12 0.11 21.35 -5.47
C THR A 12 0.85 22.57 -6.00
N GLN A 13 1.96 23.01 -5.38
CA GLN A 13 2.77 24.13 -5.86
C GLN A 13 3.69 23.71 -7.00
N THR A 14 4.43 22.61 -6.84
CA THR A 14 5.27 22.02 -7.90
C THR A 14 4.51 21.09 -8.86
N GLN A 15 3.22 20.80 -8.60
CA GLN A 15 2.39 19.85 -9.35
C GLN A 15 3.03 18.45 -9.48
N SER A 16 3.68 17.97 -8.42
CA SER A 16 4.51 16.78 -8.46
C SER A 16 4.42 15.93 -7.18
N TRP A 17 4.73 14.64 -7.28
CA TRP A 17 4.83 13.76 -6.12
C TRP A 17 6.20 13.93 -5.46
N GLN A 18 6.19 14.41 -4.22
CA GLN A 18 7.40 14.70 -3.44
C GLN A 18 7.52 13.74 -2.26
N ILE A 19 8.77 13.37 -1.92
CA ILE A 19 9.07 12.62 -0.70
C ILE A 19 8.70 13.47 0.50
N VAL A 20 7.90 12.91 1.40
CA VAL A 20 7.60 13.53 2.70
C VAL A 20 8.59 13.00 3.72
N SER A 21 9.32 13.92 4.36
CA SER A 21 10.09 13.59 5.56
C SER A 21 9.12 13.20 6.69
N PRO A 22 9.33 12.06 7.37
CA PRO A 22 8.58 11.75 8.57
C PRO A 22 9.03 12.66 9.71
N GLU A 23 8.32 13.76 9.92
CA GLU A 23 8.22 14.38 11.24
C GLU A 23 7.45 13.41 12.16
N ASP A 24 7.63 13.52 13.49
CA ASP A 24 6.97 12.67 14.51
C ASP A 24 5.47 12.99 14.62
N THR A 25 4.73 12.70 13.55
CA THR A 25 3.31 12.98 13.35
C THR A 25 2.43 11.90 14.00
N ASP A 26 2.46 11.84 15.33
CA ASP A 26 1.44 11.13 16.09
C ASP A 26 0.05 11.65 15.73
N THR A 27 -0.83 10.75 15.27
CA THR A 27 -2.20 11.09 14.92
C THR A 27 -3.14 10.38 15.89
N SER A 28 -3.86 11.14 16.71
CA SER A 28 -4.86 10.56 17.62
C SER A 28 -6.17 10.29 16.89
N LEU A 29 -6.66 9.06 16.97
CA LEU A 29 -7.88 8.58 16.32
C LEU A 29 -8.63 7.61 17.24
N GLU A 30 -9.94 7.75 17.35
CA GLU A 30 -10.81 6.78 18.04
C GLU A 30 -11.07 5.53 17.19
N ASN A 31 -11.09 5.68 15.86
CA ASN A 31 -11.36 4.63 14.88
C ASN A 31 -10.36 4.77 13.72
N LEU A 32 -9.92 3.63 13.17
CA LEU A 32 -9.09 3.58 11.97
C LEU A 32 -9.82 2.77 10.89
N THR A 33 -10.11 3.40 9.76
CA THR A 33 -10.84 2.77 8.65
C THR A 33 -9.88 2.26 7.57
N CYS A 34 -10.07 1.00 7.17
CA CYS A 34 -9.15 0.29 6.26
C CYS A 34 -9.94 -0.50 5.22
N VAL A 35 -9.56 -0.38 3.95
CA VAL A 35 -10.14 -1.17 2.84
C VAL A 35 -9.06 -1.77 1.95
N THR A 36 -9.38 -2.88 1.30
CA THR A 36 -8.47 -3.62 0.41
C THR A 36 -9.14 -3.99 -0.91
N PHE A 37 -8.44 -3.78 -2.03
CA PHE A 37 -8.98 -3.99 -3.37
C PHE A 37 -7.96 -4.63 -4.32
N THR A 38 -8.29 -5.81 -4.84
CA THR A 38 -7.57 -6.42 -5.96
C THR A 38 -7.98 -5.75 -7.27
N VAL A 39 -7.03 -5.14 -7.97
CA VAL A 39 -7.23 -4.50 -9.27
C VAL A 39 -7.23 -5.55 -10.37
N TRP A 40 -8.42 -6.04 -10.75
CA TRP A 40 -8.54 -6.99 -11.85
C TRP A 40 -7.97 -6.37 -13.15
N PHE A 41 -6.76 -6.77 -13.54
CA PHE A 41 -5.92 -6.08 -14.54
C PHE A 41 -6.24 -6.44 -16.01
N ALA A 42 -7.33 -7.17 -16.28
CA ALA A 42 -7.74 -7.56 -17.63
C ALA A 42 -8.09 -6.35 -18.52
N ARG A 43 -7.80 -6.41 -19.82
CA ARG A 43 -7.91 -5.24 -20.74
C ARG A 43 -9.32 -4.69 -21.01
N PHE A 44 -10.37 -5.41 -20.63
CA PHE A 44 -11.71 -5.43 -21.26
C PHE A 44 -12.07 -4.27 -22.23
N TYR A 45 -12.68 -3.11 -21.95
CA TYR A 45 -13.23 -2.41 -20.77
C TYR A 45 -12.32 -2.17 -19.53
N PHE A 46 -11.04 -1.85 -19.69
CA PHE A 46 -10.14 -1.51 -18.56
C PHE A 46 -10.43 -0.14 -17.92
N ALA A 47 -10.56 0.92 -18.71
CA ALA A 47 -10.67 2.30 -18.21
C ALA A 47 -11.94 2.54 -17.39
N GLU A 48 -13.06 1.97 -17.84
CA GLU A 48 -14.37 2.04 -17.22
C GLU A 48 -14.36 1.34 -15.85
N ARG A 49 -13.71 0.18 -15.75
CA ARG A 49 -13.52 -0.51 -14.46
C ARG A 49 -12.56 0.24 -13.54
N CYS A 50 -11.53 0.92 -14.06
CA CYS A 50 -10.67 1.79 -13.25
C CYS A 50 -11.49 2.94 -12.65
N ALA A 51 -12.31 3.61 -13.47
CA ALA A 51 -13.17 4.71 -13.01
C ALA A 51 -14.19 4.25 -11.94
N VAL A 52 -14.89 3.15 -12.18
CA VAL A 52 -15.86 2.60 -11.21
C VAL A 52 -15.18 2.12 -9.93
N LEU A 53 -14.03 1.43 -10.02
CA LEU A 53 -13.29 0.99 -8.85
C LEU A 53 -12.81 2.17 -8.00
N LEU A 54 -12.25 3.21 -8.62
CA LEU A 54 -11.79 4.40 -7.91
C LEU A 54 -12.94 5.22 -7.30
N GLN A 55 -14.13 5.21 -7.91
CA GLN A 55 -15.34 5.75 -7.29
C GLN A 55 -15.78 4.94 -6.06
N LEU A 56 -15.76 3.61 -6.13
CA LEU A 56 -16.08 2.73 -5.00
C LEU A 56 -15.09 2.92 -3.83
N VAL A 57 -13.78 2.94 -4.12
CA VAL A 57 -12.73 3.20 -3.12
C VAL A 57 -12.95 4.58 -2.46
N LYS A 58 -13.21 5.63 -3.25
CA LYS A 58 -13.49 6.97 -2.73
C LYS A 58 -14.72 6.98 -1.81
N ALA A 59 -15.77 6.24 -2.18
CA ALA A 59 -17.00 6.13 -1.38
C ALA A 59 -16.83 5.36 -0.06
N CYS A 60 -15.75 4.60 0.10
CA CYS A 60 -15.38 3.98 1.39
C CYS A 60 -14.76 4.98 2.40
N ASP A 61 -14.34 6.17 1.95
CA ASP A 61 -13.74 7.26 2.75
C ASP A 61 -12.57 6.84 3.66
N ALA A 62 -11.88 5.74 3.34
CA ALA A 62 -11.01 5.05 4.28
C ALA A 62 -9.67 5.75 4.56
N ASP A 63 -9.17 5.65 5.80
CA ASP A 63 -7.87 6.18 6.22
C ASP A 63 -6.71 5.46 5.55
N ILE A 64 -6.79 4.14 5.45
CA ILE A 64 -5.82 3.27 4.77
C ILE A 64 -6.50 2.56 3.60
N VAL A 65 -5.91 2.64 2.41
CA VAL A 65 -6.35 1.86 1.23
C VAL A 65 -5.21 0.97 0.76
N ALA A 66 -5.45 -0.34 0.73
CA ALA A 66 -4.55 -1.32 0.16
C ALA A 66 -5.02 -1.75 -1.24
N PHE A 67 -4.11 -1.72 -2.21
CA PHE A 67 -4.34 -2.27 -3.53
C PHE A 67 -3.40 -3.43 -3.85
N GLN A 68 -3.96 -4.45 -4.48
CA GLN A 68 -3.23 -5.59 -5.06
C GLN A 68 -3.43 -5.62 -6.58
N GLU A 69 -2.60 -6.38 -7.31
CA GLU A 69 -2.66 -6.46 -8.78
C GLU A 69 -2.46 -5.12 -9.52
N ILE A 70 -1.75 -4.17 -8.90
CA ILE A 70 -1.45 -2.88 -9.51
C ILE A 70 -0.51 -3.08 -10.70
N ILE A 71 -0.91 -2.56 -11.86
CA ILE A 71 -0.07 -2.44 -13.07
C ILE A 71 0.17 -0.94 -13.38
N PRO A 72 1.23 -0.55 -14.11
CA PRO A 72 1.53 0.87 -14.34
C PRO A 72 0.37 1.69 -14.92
N PRO A 73 -0.43 1.21 -15.89
CA PRO A 73 -1.61 1.94 -16.35
C PRO A 73 -2.66 2.21 -15.27
N PHE A 74 -2.81 1.33 -14.26
CA PHE A 74 -3.70 1.61 -13.13
C PHE A 74 -3.06 2.62 -12.16
N LEU A 75 -1.75 2.54 -11.95
CA LEU A 75 -1.02 3.53 -11.15
C LEU A 75 -1.20 4.94 -11.74
N GLU A 76 -1.19 5.10 -13.06
CA GLU A 76 -1.52 6.36 -13.74
C GLU A 76 -2.94 6.85 -13.40
N TYR A 77 -3.97 5.99 -13.52
CA TYR A 77 -5.35 6.33 -13.11
C TYR A 77 -5.46 6.71 -11.62
N LEU A 78 -4.68 6.07 -10.76
CA LEU A 78 -4.63 6.30 -9.31
C LEU A 78 -3.97 7.65 -8.98
N LEU A 79 -2.78 7.91 -9.53
CA LEU A 79 -2.03 9.16 -9.35
C LEU A 79 -2.71 10.38 -10.01
N ALA A 80 -3.66 10.14 -10.92
CA ALA A 80 -4.51 11.16 -11.53
C ALA A 80 -5.69 11.62 -10.64
N GLN A 81 -6.01 10.90 -9.55
CA GLN A 81 -7.16 11.26 -8.70
C GLN A 81 -6.86 12.43 -7.77
N ASP A 82 -7.59 13.54 -7.91
CA ASP A 82 -7.41 14.73 -7.04
C ASP A 82 -7.67 14.44 -5.57
N TRP A 83 -8.62 13.55 -5.24
CA TRP A 83 -8.87 13.14 -3.86
C TRP A 83 -7.70 12.33 -3.26
N ILE A 84 -6.97 11.56 -4.08
CA ILE A 84 -5.75 10.88 -3.64
C ILE A 84 -4.63 11.89 -3.42
N ARG A 85 -4.40 12.77 -4.41
CA ARG A 85 -3.40 13.86 -4.35
C ARG A 85 -3.55 14.75 -3.11
N LEU A 86 -4.78 15.13 -2.79
CA LEU A 86 -5.09 16.06 -1.70
C LEU A 86 -5.04 15.43 -0.30
N GLN A 87 -5.36 14.13 -0.16
CA GLN A 87 -5.59 13.52 1.17
C GLN A 87 -4.53 12.48 1.57
N TYR A 88 -3.92 11.77 0.62
CA TYR A 88 -3.14 10.55 0.91
C TYR A 88 -1.64 10.71 0.67
N ALA A 89 -0.85 10.08 1.53
CA ALA A 89 0.49 9.63 1.21
C ALA A 89 0.43 8.27 0.50
N ILE A 90 1.32 8.03 -0.47
CA ILE A 90 1.41 6.78 -1.25
C ILE A 90 2.78 6.11 -1.09
N SER A 91 2.80 4.77 -1.13
CA SER A 91 4.01 3.95 -0.98
C SER A 91 4.97 3.95 -2.17
N ASP A 92 4.48 4.24 -3.37
CA ASP A 92 5.26 4.17 -4.61
C ASP A 92 4.64 5.07 -5.70
N ALA A 93 4.87 6.39 -5.59
CA ALA A 93 4.43 7.34 -6.61
C ALA A 93 5.21 7.25 -7.93
N LEU A 94 6.35 6.56 -7.93
CA LEU A 94 7.27 6.47 -9.07
C LEU A 94 7.19 5.13 -9.81
N GLY A 95 6.37 4.19 -9.32
CA GLY A 95 6.17 2.85 -9.91
C GLY A 95 7.37 1.91 -9.79
N ILE A 96 8.34 2.20 -8.93
CA ILE A 96 9.62 1.49 -8.79
C ILE A 96 9.41 0.04 -8.33
N THR A 97 8.43 -0.17 -7.45
CA THR A 97 8.03 -1.48 -6.91
C THR A 97 6.82 -2.07 -7.62
N VAL A 98 6.03 -1.25 -8.29
CA VAL A 98 4.96 -1.70 -9.21
C VAL A 98 5.55 -2.42 -10.42
N GLY A 99 6.57 -1.86 -11.08
CA GLY A 99 7.27 -2.50 -12.19
C GLY A 99 6.33 -2.90 -13.35
N GLY A 100 5.94 -4.18 -13.39
CA GLY A 100 4.86 -4.68 -14.27
C GLY A 100 3.65 -5.28 -13.54
N TYR A 101 3.75 -5.51 -12.23
CA TYR A 101 2.72 -6.04 -11.33
C TYR A 101 3.18 -5.82 -9.88
N GLY A 102 2.36 -5.21 -9.03
CA GLY A 102 2.71 -4.96 -7.63
C GLY A 102 1.52 -4.66 -6.72
N MET A 103 1.82 -3.94 -5.64
CA MET A 103 0.87 -3.49 -4.62
C MET A 103 1.13 -2.03 -4.26
N VAL A 104 0.10 -1.33 -3.80
CA VAL A 104 0.19 0.06 -3.34
C VAL A 104 -0.54 0.19 -2.01
N LEU A 105 0.03 0.94 -1.08
CA LEU A 105 -0.68 1.47 0.08
C LEU A 105 -0.88 2.98 -0.08
N LEU A 106 -2.10 3.44 0.21
CA LEU A 106 -2.42 4.84 0.48
C LEU A 106 -2.70 5.01 1.98
N SER A 107 -2.30 6.13 2.57
CA SER A 107 -2.56 6.46 3.97
C SER A 107 -2.87 7.94 4.16
N ARG A 108 -3.99 8.28 4.84
CA ARG A 108 -4.33 9.66 5.24
C ARG A 108 -3.38 10.18 6.32
N ILE A 109 -3.11 9.34 7.33
CA ILE A 109 -2.03 9.53 8.30
C ILE A 109 -0.69 9.53 7.55
N THR A 110 0.23 10.46 7.84
CA THR A 110 1.58 10.42 7.26
C THR A 110 2.35 9.23 7.86
N PRO A 111 2.78 8.24 7.06
CA PRO A 111 3.57 7.14 7.59
C PRO A 111 5.01 7.59 7.89
N LEU A 112 5.62 6.97 8.89
CA LEU A 112 7.06 7.07 9.14
C LEU A 112 7.86 6.57 7.94
N ARG A 113 7.38 5.47 7.34
CA ARG A 113 7.90 4.87 6.11
C ARG A 113 6.93 3.79 5.63
N PHE A 114 7.10 3.38 4.38
CA PHE A 114 6.64 2.08 3.93
C PHE A 114 7.81 1.08 3.91
N VAL A 115 7.54 -0.22 3.99
CA VAL A 115 8.56 -1.28 3.94
C VAL A 115 8.06 -2.46 3.12
N LEU A 116 8.81 -2.85 2.09
CA LEU A 116 8.54 -4.01 1.26
C LEU A 116 9.38 -5.21 1.74
N TYR A 117 8.72 -6.20 2.35
CA TYR A 117 9.33 -7.44 2.82
C TYR A 117 9.15 -8.55 1.78
N GLU A 118 10.25 -9.13 1.31
CA GLU A 118 10.18 -10.36 0.50
C GLU A 118 9.64 -11.52 1.34
N LEU A 119 8.68 -12.27 0.81
CA LEU A 119 8.23 -13.56 1.36
C LEU A 119 8.79 -14.71 0.53
N THR A 120 9.01 -15.87 1.15
CA THR A 120 9.45 -17.07 0.43
C THR A 120 8.29 -17.61 -0.40
N SER A 121 8.26 -17.22 -1.68
CA SER A 121 7.17 -17.47 -2.63
C SER A 121 7.75 -17.74 -4.02
N PHE A 122 7.07 -18.55 -4.82
CA PHE A 122 7.43 -18.84 -6.21
C PHE A 122 6.96 -17.74 -7.17
N MET A 123 5.85 -17.08 -6.85
CA MET A 123 5.26 -15.97 -7.64
C MET A 123 5.78 -14.57 -7.22
N ASN A 124 6.89 -14.51 -6.47
CA ASN A 124 7.48 -13.28 -5.92
C ASN A 124 6.43 -12.33 -5.29
N ARG A 125 5.76 -12.81 -4.24
CA ARG A 125 4.70 -12.11 -3.50
C ARG A 125 5.28 -11.44 -2.25
N PRO A 126 5.62 -10.15 -2.26
CA PRO A 126 6.06 -9.45 -1.05
C PRO A 126 4.88 -9.12 -0.12
N LEU A 127 5.20 -8.79 1.12
CA LEU A 127 4.35 -8.05 2.06
C LEU A 127 4.77 -6.58 2.03
N LEU A 128 3.86 -5.66 1.75
CA LEU A 128 4.07 -4.22 1.85
C LEU A 128 3.44 -3.70 3.15
N VAL A 129 4.19 -2.96 3.96
CA VAL A 129 3.77 -2.43 5.27
C VAL A 129 3.88 -0.92 5.30
N ALA A 130 2.91 -0.22 5.90
CA ALA A 130 3.05 1.15 6.38
C ALA A 130 3.37 1.13 7.87
N GLU A 131 4.42 1.84 8.29
CA GLU A 131 4.71 2.10 9.71
C GLU A 131 4.31 3.53 10.07
N LEU A 132 3.59 3.72 11.17
CA LEU A 132 2.95 4.99 11.51
C LEU A 132 2.71 5.11 13.02
N TYR A 133 2.60 6.33 13.55
CA TYR A 133 2.23 6.57 14.96
C TYR A 133 0.73 6.88 15.08
N LEU A 134 0.04 6.14 15.94
CA LEU A 134 -1.36 6.37 16.30
C LEU A 134 -1.51 6.34 17.82
N ASN A 135 -2.13 7.37 18.40
CA ASN A 135 -2.35 7.48 19.84
C ASN A 135 -1.05 7.25 20.67
N LYS A 136 0.10 7.70 20.15
CA LYS A 136 1.47 7.53 20.67
C LYS A 136 2.04 6.11 20.61
N GLU A 137 1.32 5.15 20.03
CA GLU A 137 1.82 3.80 19.78
C GLU A 137 2.23 3.64 18.31
N ARG A 138 3.32 2.89 18.08
CA ARG A 138 3.75 2.52 16.73
C ARG A 138 2.81 1.44 16.22
N THR A 139 2.12 1.71 15.12
CA THR A 139 1.23 0.78 14.43
C THR A 139 1.83 0.39 13.07
N ALA A 140 1.58 -0.85 12.64
CA ALA A 140 2.07 -1.42 11.40
C ALA A 140 0.91 -2.02 10.58
N MET A 141 0.60 -1.44 9.43
CA MET A 141 -0.53 -1.83 8.58
C MET A 141 -0.02 -2.49 7.29
N GLY A 142 -0.36 -3.76 7.07
CA GLY A 142 0.24 -4.58 6.00
C GLY A 142 -0.75 -5.04 4.92
N THR A 143 -0.27 -5.12 3.68
CA THR A 143 -0.95 -5.77 2.55
C THR A 143 -0.06 -6.81 1.88
N VAL A 144 -0.66 -7.95 1.52
CA VAL A 144 -0.02 -9.05 0.80
C VAL A 144 -1.03 -9.66 -0.16
N HIS A 145 -0.59 -10.01 -1.36
CA HIS A 145 -1.34 -10.83 -2.30
C HIS A 145 -0.61 -12.18 -2.40
N LEU A 146 -1.12 -13.22 -1.73
CA LEU A 146 -0.48 -14.53 -1.67
C LEU A 146 -0.62 -15.32 -2.98
N GLU A 147 -0.14 -16.56 -2.97
CA GLU A 147 -0.32 -17.51 -4.06
C GLU A 147 -1.76 -18.07 -4.00
N SER A 148 -2.32 -18.49 -5.15
CA SER A 148 -3.74 -18.82 -5.28
C SER A 148 -4.02 -20.14 -5.99
N THR A 149 -2.99 -20.97 -6.17
CA THR A 149 -3.08 -22.25 -6.87
C THR A 149 -2.62 -23.39 -5.98
N GLY A 150 -3.44 -24.44 -5.90
CA GLY A 150 -3.31 -25.54 -4.92
C GLY A 150 -1.92 -26.20 -4.75
N PRO A 151 -1.04 -26.30 -5.77
CA PRO A 151 0.33 -26.79 -5.58
C PRO A 151 1.18 -25.99 -4.57
N PHE A 152 0.79 -24.75 -4.24
CA PHE A 152 1.59 -23.80 -3.45
C PHE A 152 1.03 -23.51 -2.04
N ALA A 153 0.01 -24.24 -1.58
CA ALA A 153 -0.54 -24.07 -0.22
C ALA A 153 0.52 -24.18 0.91
N ALA A 154 1.63 -24.89 0.66
CA ALA A 154 2.77 -24.99 1.58
C ALA A 154 3.66 -23.72 1.61
N SER A 155 3.82 -22.99 0.50
CA SER A 155 4.50 -21.69 0.49
C SER A 155 3.59 -20.57 1.00
N GLU A 156 2.28 -20.67 0.81
CA GLU A 156 1.28 -19.80 1.46
C GLU A 156 1.42 -19.89 3.00
N GLY A 157 1.39 -21.09 3.58
CA GLY A 157 1.53 -21.29 5.04
C GLY A 157 2.84 -20.72 5.61
N ASN A 158 3.95 -20.90 4.90
CA ASN A 158 5.24 -20.30 5.26
C ASN A 158 5.23 -18.76 5.13
N SER A 159 4.50 -18.24 4.14
CA SER A 159 4.34 -16.79 3.92
C SER A 159 3.51 -16.15 5.03
N TYR A 160 2.37 -16.73 5.43
CA TYR A 160 1.60 -16.28 6.60
C TYR A 160 2.48 -16.21 7.86
N ALA A 161 3.20 -17.30 8.17
CA ALA A 161 4.10 -17.36 9.32
C ALA A 161 5.30 -16.40 9.21
N ARG A 162 5.59 -15.83 8.03
CA ARG A 162 6.60 -14.79 7.82
C ARG A 162 6.00 -13.39 7.94
N CYS A 163 4.76 -13.16 7.50
CA CYS A 163 4.03 -11.90 7.68
C CYS A 163 3.93 -11.50 9.16
N PHE A 164 3.54 -12.43 10.06
CA PHE A 164 3.53 -12.17 11.50
C PHE A 164 4.90 -11.77 12.06
N ARG A 165 5.99 -12.37 11.55
CA ARG A 165 7.38 -12.07 11.97
C ARG A 165 7.96 -10.79 11.35
N CYS A 166 7.43 -10.34 10.22
CA CYS A 166 7.72 -9.01 9.67
C CYS A 166 6.98 -7.93 10.46
N SER A 167 5.70 -8.17 10.77
CA SER A 167 4.87 -7.26 11.57
C SER A 167 5.42 -7.08 12.98
N SER A 168 5.81 -8.15 13.68
CA SER A 168 6.42 -8.01 15.01
C SER A 168 7.76 -7.27 14.96
N LYS A 169 8.62 -7.53 13.95
CA LYS A 169 9.85 -6.76 13.76
C LYS A 169 9.60 -5.27 13.50
N SER A 170 8.56 -4.94 12.74
CA SER A 170 8.17 -3.54 12.47
C SER A 170 7.84 -2.79 13.78
N LEU A 171 7.20 -3.49 14.73
CA LEU A 171 6.79 -2.94 16.02
C LEU A 171 7.93 -2.88 17.08
N THR A 172 8.94 -3.76 17.03
CA THR A 172 9.94 -3.91 18.11
C THR A 172 11.24 -3.13 17.96
N HIS A 173 11.39 -2.24 16.97
CA HIS A 173 12.59 -1.40 16.82
C HIS A 173 12.43 -0.06 17.54
N CYS A 174 12.57 -0.09 18.87
CA CYS A 174 12.89 1.08 19.70
C CYS A 174 14.41 1.24 19.82
#